data_AF-A0A8T4XYA4-F1
#
_entry.id   AF-A0A8T4XYA4-F1
#
_cell.length_a   1.000
_cell.length_b   1.000
_cell.length_c   1.000
_cell.angle_alpha   90.00
_cell.angle_beta   90.00
_cell.angle_gamma   90.00
#
_symmetry.space_group_name_H-M   'P 1'
#
loop_
_entity.id
_entity.type
_entity.pdbx_description
1 polymer ?
#
loop_
_entity_poly.entity_id
_entity_poly.type
_entity_poly.pdbx_seq_one_letter_code
_entity_poly.pdbx_strand_id
1 'polypeptide(L)' 'VILVEIKSHISKEDVYVFKRKADFYEKIEMKQPSRLLMVTPYIDEDALKVAMQLKIETYTKV' A
#
# COMPACT_ATOMS: atom_id res chain seq x y z
N VAL A 1 -12.74 -4.18 -5.40
CA VAL A 1 -11.50 -4.96 -5.66
C VAL A 1 -10.52 -4.60 -4.57
N ILE A 2 -9.81 -5.57 -4.00
CA ILE A 2 -8.82 -5.28 -2.96
C ILE A 2 -7.45 -5.52 -3.58
N LEU A 3 -6.56 -4.53 -3.46
CA LEU A 3 -5.15 -4.70 -3.82
C LEU A 3 -4.36 -4.92 -2.54
N VAL A 4 -3.49 -5.92 -2.54
CA VAL A 4 -2.66 -6.28 -1.40
C VAL A 4 -1.21 -6.41 -1.86
N GLU A 5 -0.28 -5.72 -1.20
CA GLU A 5 1.15 -5.92 -1.37
C GLU A 5 1.74 -6.55 -0.11
N ILE A 6 2.44 -7.68 -0.26
CA ILE A 6 3.06 -8.41 0.85
C ILE A 6 4.56 -8.31 0.69
N LYS A 7 5.26 -7.80 1.71
CA LYS A 7 6.72 -7.68 1.73
C LYS A 7 7.28 -8.05 3.10
N SER A 8 8.55 -8.43 3.16
CA SER A 8 9.26 -8.67 4.43
C SER A 8 9.64 -7.38 5.17
N HIS A 9 9.68 -6.26 4.45
CA HIS A 9 9.94 -4.93 4.97
C HIS A 9 9.30 -3.92 4.02
N ILE A 10 8.82 -2.80 4.54
CA ILE A 10 8.23 -1.71 3.76
C ILE A 10 8.96 -0.41 4.10
N SER A 11 9.60 0.17 3.08
CA SER A 11 10.12 1.52 3.11
C SER A 11 9.10 2.53 2.59
N LYS A 12 9.41 3.83 2.71
CA LYS A 12 8.58 4.90 2.16
C LYS A 12 8.40 4.79 0.65
N GLU A 13 9.45 4.41 -0.08
CA GLU A 13 9.42 4.22 -1.53
C GLU A 13 8.45 3.12 -1.93
N ASP A 14 8.38 2.04 -1.16
CA ASP A 14 7.47 0.93 -1.39
C ASP A 14 6.01 1.37 -1.33
N VAL A 15 5.65 2.26 -0.40
CA VAL A 15 4.29 2.82 -0.31
C VAL A 15 3.92 3.61 -1.56
N TYR A 16 4.83 4.45 -2.07
CA TYR A 16 4.59 5.20 -3.30
C TYR A 16 4.55 4.30 -4.55
N VAL A 17 5.38 3.26 -4.59
CA VAL A 17 5.32 2.25 -5.65
C VAL A 17 3.97 1.55 -5.63
N PHE A 18 3.48 1.13 -4.46
CA PHE A 18 2.18 0.49 -4.33
C PHE A 18 1.04 1.41 -4.75
N LYS A 19 1.09 2.69 -4.36
CA LYS A 19 0.08 3.67 -4.79
C LYS A 19 0.06 3.85 -6.31
N ARG A 20 1.23 3.94 -6.95
CA ARG A 20 1.31 4.05 -8.42
C ARG A 20 0.78 2.81 -9.13
N LYS A 21 0.99 1.61 -8.57
CA LYS A 21 0.37 0.37 -9.09
C LYS A 21 -1.15 0.43 -8.99
N ALA A 22 -1.68 0.94 -7.88
CA ALA A 22 -3.13 1.12 -7.70
C ALA A 22 -3.70 2.13 -8.71
N ASP A 23 -3.04 3.28 -8.90
CA ASP A 23 -3.46 4.28 -9.90
C ASP A 23 -3.43 3.72 -11.33
N PHE A 24 -2.42 2.92 -11.64
CA PHE A 24 -2.32 2.23 -12.92
C PHE A 24 -3.45 1.22 -13.10
N TYR A 25 -3.76 0.42 -12.08
CA TYR A 25 -4.90 -0.50 -12.08
C TYR A 25 -6.22 0.24 -12.32
N GLU A 26 -6.47 1.34 -11.62
CA GLU A 26 -7.68 2.16 -11.79
C GLU A 26 -7.83 2.65 -13.23
N LYS A 27 -6.72 3.10 -13.83
CA LYS A 27 -6.69 3.62 -15.19
C LYS A 27 -7.02 2.55 -16.24
N ILE A 28 -6.49 1.35 -16.09
CA ILE A 28 -6.65 0.28 -17.10
C ILE A 28 -7.98 -0.47 -16.95
N GLU A 29 -8.42 -0.72 -15.72
CA GLU A 29 -9.63 -1.50 -15.44
C GLU A 29 -10.90 -0.63 -15.32
N MET A 30 -10.75 0.70 -15.33
CA MET A 30 -11.83 1.67 -15.03
C MET A 30 -12.57 1.33 -13.73
N LYS A 31 -11.86 0.75 -12.76
CA LYS A 31 -12.42 0.22 -11.52
C LYS A 31 -11.56 0.60 -10.34
N GLN A 32 -12.16 1.32 -9.39
CA GLN A 32 -11.47 1.70 -8.17
C GLN A 32 -11.35 0.52 -7.19
N PRO A 33 -10.14 0.23 -6.68
CA PRO A 33 -9.97 -0.63 -5.53
C PRO A 33 -10.77 -0.07 -4.35
N SER A 34 -11.53 -0.93 -3.70
CA SER A 34 -12.28 -0.61 -2.49
C SER A 34 -11.34 -0.45 -1.28
N ARG A 35 -10.17 -1.11 -1.31
CA ARG A 35 -9.16 -1.10 -0.25
C ARG A 35 -7.77 -1.33 -0.84
N LEU A 36 -6.77 -0.66 -0.26
CA LEU A 36 -5.34 -0.84 -0.55
C LEU A 36 -4.67 -1.30 0.73
N LEU A 37 -4.08 -2.50 0.74
CA LEU A 37 -3.45 -3.08 1.92
C LEU A 37 -1.98 -3.36 1.66
N MET A 38 -1.14 -3.09 2.64
CA MET A 38 0.21 -3.59 2.70
C MET A 38 0.41 -4.45 3.95
N VAL A 39 0.92 -5.67 3.76
CA VAL A 39 1.17 -6.63 4.85
C VAL A 39 2.67 -6.86 4.98
N THR A 40 3.22 -6.64 6.17
CA THR A 40 4.67 -6.77 6.40
C THR A 40 4.98 -7.12 7.85
N PRO A 41 6.04 -7.88 8.16
CA PRO A 41 6.50 -8.00 9.54
C PRO A 41 7.18 -6.71 10.05
N TYR A 42 7.69 -5.84 9.16
CA TYR A 42 8.39 -4.61 9.52
C TYR A 42 8.05 -3.45 8.58
N ILE A 43 7.82 -2.26 9.12
CA ILE A 43 7.58 -1.04 8.36
C ILE A 43 8.39 0.11 8.97
N ASP A 44 9.00 0.94 8.11
CA ASP A 44 9.67 2.15 8.58
C ASP A 44 8.64 3.19 9.07
N GLU A 45 9.00 4.01 10.06
CA GLU A 45 8.06 4.98 10.64
C GLU A 45 7.55 6.01 9.62
N ASP A 46 8.42 6.43 8.69
CA ASP A 46 8.07 7.36 7.64
C ASP A 46 7.17 6.70 6.58
N ALA A 47 7.40 5.42 6.28
CA ALA A 47 6.52 4.61 5.45
C ALA A 47 5.12 4.49 6.07
N LEU A 48 5.03 4.24 7.38
CA LEU A 48 3.75 4.18 8.09
C LEU A 48 2.98 5.52 8.00
N LYS A 49 3.67 6.65 8.21
CA LYS A 49 3.09 7.99 8.07
C LYS A 49 2.56 8.23 6.65
N VAL A 50 3.33 7.87 5.63
CA VAL A 50 2.92 8.04 4.23
C VAL A 50 1.75 7.11 3.87
N ALA A 51 1.74 5.87 4.36
CA ALA A 51 0.63 4.95 4.14
C ALA A 51 -0.69 5.50 4.69
N MET A 52 -0.68 6.05 5.91
CA MET A 52 -1.84 6.71 6.50
C MET A 52 -2.32 7.90 5.66
N GLN A 53 -1.40 8.78 5.22
CA GLN A 53 -1.73 9.92 4.37
C GLN A 53 -2.36 9.51 3.03
N LEU A 54 -1.91 8.40 2.45
CA LEU A 54 -2.38 7.86 1.18
C LEU A 54 -3.59 6.91 1.32
N LYS A 55 -4.14 6.76 2.54
CA LYS A 55 -5.25 5.84 2.85
C LYS A 55 -4.96 4.39 2.46
N ILE A 56 -3.71 3.97 2.66
CA ILE A 56 -3.25 2.59 2.51
C ILE A 56 -3.24 1.94 3.89
N GLU A 57 -4.03 0.88 4.03
CA GLU A 57 -4.08 0.10 5.25
C GLU A 57 -2.79 -0.69 5.42
N THR A 58 -2.19 -0.64 6.61
CA THR A 58 -0.98 -1.38 6.92
C THR A 58 -1.28 -2.41 8.00
N TYR A 59 -0.89 -3.65 7.74
CA TYR A 59 -0.99 -4.75 8.69
C TYR A 59 0.43 -5.21 9.01
N THR A 60 0.89 -4.82 10.18
CA THR A 60 2.14 -5.32 10.74
C THR A 60 1.86 -6.40 11.76
N LYS A 61 2.85 -7.25 12.05
CA LYS A 61 2.72 -8.26 13.10
C LYS A 61 2.29 -7.57 14.41
N VAL A 62 1.29 -8.17 15.08
CA VAL A 62 0.84 -7.83 16.44
C VAL A 62 2.03 -7.82 17.41
#